data_AF-A0A3M5JCK3-F1
#
_entry.id   AF-A0A3M5JCK3-F1
#
_cell.length_a   1.000
_cell.length_b   1.000
_cell.length_c   1.000
_cell.angle_alpha   90.00
_cell.angle_beta   90.00
_cell.angle_gamma   90.00
#
_symmetry.space_group_name_H-M   'P 1'
#
loop_
_entity.id
_entity.type
_entity.pdbx_description
1 polymer ?
#
loop_
_entity_poly.entity_id
_entity_poly.type
_entity_poly.pdbx_seq_one_letter_code
_entity_poly.pdbx_strand_id
1 'polypeptide(L)'
;MRIDRLTSKLQLALSDSQSLAVGLDHPAIEPAHLMQALLEQQGGSIKPLLLQVGFDINSLRKELSAELDRLPKIQNPTGDVNMSQDLARLLNQADRLAQQKGDQFISSELVLLAAMDENSKLGKLLLGQGVSKKALENAINNLRGEGAVNDPNVEESRQALDKYTVDLTKRAEEGKLDPVIGRDDEIRRTIQVLQRRTKNNPVLIGEPGVGKTAIAEGLAQRIINGEVPDGLRGKRLLSLDMGALIAGAKYRGEFEERLKSLLNELSKQEGQIILFIDELHTMVGAGKGEGSMDAGNMLKPALARGELHCVGATTLNEYRQYIEKDAALERRFQKVLVDEPSEEDTIAILRGLKERYEVHHKVAIADGAIIAAAKLSHRYITDRQLPDKAIDLIDEAASRIRMEIDSKPEVLDRLERRLIQLKVEAQALKKEKDEAAIKRLEKLQEEVVRLEKEYADLLRRADHIFIEELRKADWYHKVSQAFVVFQPVKSVGVVGDGRRYAWVVALRAVETIDFMTARWAHLPYELLETVSGRIINEIEGISRVTYDVSSKPPATIEWE
;
A
#
# COMPACT_ATOMS: atom_id res chain seq x y z
N MET A 1 13.83 34.95 -28.94
CA MET A 1 14.20 34.13 -27.77
C MET A 1 14.90 32.87 -28.23
N ARG A 2 15.87 32.37 -27.47
CA ARG A 2 16.67 31.19 -27.77
C ARG A 2 16.08 29.97 -27.04
N ILE A 3 15.58 28.98 -27.78
CA ILE A 3 14.95 27.76 -27.19
C ILE A 3 15.98 26.93 -26.42
N ASP A 4 17.25 26.99 -26.83
CA ASP A 4 18.41 26.39 -26.14
C ASP A 4 18.65 26.94 -24.73
N ARG A 5 18.03 28.07 -24.35
CA ARG A 5 18.08 28.63 -22.99
C ARG A 5 16.95 28.15 -22.09
N LEU A 6 16.07 27.27 -22.55
CA LEU A 6 15.05 26.66 -21.69
C LEU A 6 15.64 25.46 -20.95
N THR A 7 15.25 25.22 -19.70
CA THR A 7 15.55 23.95 -19.01
C THR A 7 14.92 22.77 -19.74
N SER A 8 15.49 21.57 -19.59
CA SER A 8 15.02 20.36 -20.27
C SER A 8 13.54 20.05 -19.94
N LYS A 9 13.11 20.31 -18.70
CA LYS A 9 11.70 20.17 -18.29
C LYS A 9 10.78 21.16 -18.99
N LEU A 10 11.20 22.42 -19.15
CA LEU A 10 10.41 23.43 -19.84
C LEU A 10 10.38 23.19 -21.35
N GLN A 11 11.46 22.68 -21.95
CA GLN A 11 11.47 22.25 -23.36
C GLN A 11 10.45 21.12 -23.60
N LEU A 12 10.42 20.13 -22.72
CA LEU A 12 9.45 19.04 -22.78
C LEU A 12 8.02 19.57 -22.62
N ALA A 13 7.76 20.45 -21.65
CA ALA A 13 6.43 21.05 -21.46
C ALA A 13 5.98 21.88 -22.68
N LEU A 14 6.92 22.55 -23.37
CA LEU A 14 6.63 23.26 -24.61
C LEU A 14 6.25 22.29 -25.75
N SER A 15 6.95 21.16 -25.87
CA SER A 15 6.59 20.09 -26.80
C SER A 15 5.21 19.51 -26.49
N ASP A 16 4.94 19.20 -25.21
CA ASP A 16 3.65 18.68 -24.77
C ASP A 16 2.51 19.69 -25.02
N SER A 17 2.78 20.99 -24.84
CA SER A 17 1.82 22.06 -25.15
C SER A 17 1.52 22.17 -26.65
N GLN A 18 2.49 21.87 -27.52
CA GLN A 18 2.29 21.78 -28.95
C GLN A 18 1.40 20.59 -29.30
N SER A 19 1.68 19.40 -28.74
CA SER A 19 0.84 18.22 -28.93
C SER A 19 -0.60 18.46 -28.43
N LEU A 20 -0.77 19.18 -27.32
CA LEU A 20 -2.08 19.56 -26.81
C LEU A 20 -2.83 20.50 -27.75
N ALA A 21 -2.16 21.53 -28.28
CA ALA A 21 -2.76 22.46 -29.23
C ALA A 21 -3.18 21.76 -30.54
N VAL A 22 -2.32 20.87 -31.06
CA VAL A 22 -2.64 20.02 -32.22
C VAL A 22 -3.84 19.11 -31.92
N GLY A 23 -3.85 18.43 -30.77
CA GLY A 23 -4.92 17.51 -30.40
C GLY A 23 -6.28 18.17 -30.14
N LEU A 24 -6.30 19.48 -29.87
CA LEU A 24 -7.52 20.28 -29.71
C LEU A 24 -7.89 21.08 -30.97
N ASP A 25 -7.15 20.89 -32.07
CA ASP A 25 -7.30 21.60 -33.34
C ASP A 25 -7.15 23.12 -33.22
N HIS A 26 -6.32 23.60 -32.30
CA HIS A 26 -6.07 25.03 -32.10
C HIS A 26 -5.02 25.58 -33.08
N PRO A 27 -5.19 26.81 -33.59
CA PRO A 27 -4.30 27.39 -34.61
C PRO A 27 -2.93 27.84 -34.10
N ALA A 28 -2.78 28.00 -32.79
CA ALA A 28 -1.54 28.44 -32.16
C ALA A 28 -1.40 27.87 -30.74
N ILE A 29 -0.14 27.77 -30.28
CA ILE A 29 0.17 27.43 -28.89
C ILE A 29 -0.05 28.69 -28.04
N GLU A 30 -1.17 28.71 -27.31
CA GLU A 30 -1.49 29.74 -26.32
C GLU A 30 -0.84 29.47 -24.95
N PRO A 31 -0.63 30.51 -24.11
CA PRO A 31 -0.12 30.35 -22.74
C PRO A 31 -0.88 29.32 -21.89
N ALA A 32 -2.20 29.20 -22.11
CA ALA A 32 -3.03 28.21 -21.42
C ALA A 32 -2.60 26.76 -21.71
N HIS A 33 -2.13 26.45 -22.94
CA HIS A 33 -1.61 25.12 -23.27
C HIS A 33 -0.33 24.81 -22.51
N LEU A 34 0.59 25.78 -22.44
CA LEU A 34 1.84 25.61 -21.70
C LEU A 34 1.55 25.44 -20.20
N MET A 35 0.64 26.23 -19.64
CA MET A 35 0.24 26.09 -18.24
C MET A 35 -0.40 24.73 -17.96
N GLN A 36 -1.29 24.25 -18.84
CA GLN A 36 -1.90 22.93 -18.72
C GLN A 36 -0.85 21.82 -18.81
N ALA A 37 0.09 21.90 -19.76
CA ALA A 37 1.18 20.94 -19.90
C ALA A 37 2.08 20.93 -18.65
N LEU A 38 2.46 22.09 -18.13
CA LEU A 38 3.24 22.23 -16.90
C LEU A 38 2.51 21.68 -15.65
N LEU A 39 1.19 21.81 -15.60
CA LEU A 39 0.37 21.30 -14.50
C LEU A 39 0.27 19.77 -14.50
N GLU A 40 0.18 19.15 -15.68
CA GLU A 40 0.09 17.69 -15.85
C GLU A 40 1.45 17.00 -15.94
N GLN A 41 2.55 17.75 -16.03
CA GLN A 41 3.89 17.20 -16.19
C GLN A 41 4.28 16.28 -15.02
N GLN A 42 4.58 15.02 -15.35
CA GLN A 42 5.09 14.02 -14.41
C GLN A 42 6.47 14.44 -13.86
N GLY A 43 6.60 14.52 -12.54
CA GLY A 43 7.82 14.99 -11.88
C GLY A 43 8.21 16.41 -12.32
N GLY A 44 7.22 17.29 -12.50
CA GLY A 44 7.43 18.74 -12.64
C GLY A 44 7.32 19.45 -11.28
N SER A 45 7.94 20.62 -11.13
CA SER A 45 7.90 21.39 -9.88
C SER A 45 6.66 22.27 -9.73
N ILE A 46 5.93 22.52 -10.82
CA ILE A 46 4.80 23.46 -10.86
C ILE A 46 3.62 23.03 -9.99
N LYS A 47 3.14 21.79 -10.13
CA LYS A 47 1.98 21.32 -9.35
C LYS A 47 2.26 21.30 -7.83
N PRO A 48 3.39 20.73 -7.33
CA PRO A 48 3.75 20.83 -5.92
C PRO A 48 3.86 22.26 -5.41
N LEU A 49 4.48 23.15 -6.21
CA LEU A 49 4.64 24.56 -5.86
C LEU A 49 3.29 25.27 -5.72
N LEU A 50 2.36 25.05 -6.66
CA LEU A 50 1.01 25.62 -6.58
C LEU A 50 0.24 25.11 -5.35
N LEU A 51 0.33 23.82 -5.03
CA LEU A 51 -0.27 23.25 -3.81
C LEU A 51 0.30 23.89 -2.54
N GLN A 52 1.60 24.11 -2.48
CA GLN A 52 2.27 24.72 -1.32
C GLN A 52 1.77 26.14 -1.04
N VAL A 53 1.47 26.92 -2.09
CA VAL A 53 0.98 28.30 -1.94
C VAL A 53 -0.55 28.37 -1.79
N GLY A 54 -1.23 27.22 -1.86
CA GLY A 54 -2.67 27.10 -1.57
C GLY A 54 -3.59 27.17 -2.77
N PHE A 55 -3.12 26.90 -3.99
CA PHE A 55 -4.01 26.76 -5.15
C PHE A 55 -4.87 25.50 -5.05
N ASP A 56 -6.15 25.61 -5.41
CA ASP A 56 -6.98 24.43 -5.71
C ASP A 56 -6.66 23.94 -7.14
N ILE A 57 -5.87 22.88 -7.21
CA ILE A 57 -5.43 22.30 -8.49
C ILE A 57 -6.61 21.77 -9.32
N ASN A 58 -7.66 21.25 -8.68
CA ASN A 58 -8.81 20.72 -9.40
C ASN A 58 -9.62 21.86 -10.02
N SER A 59 -9.83 22.94 -9.28
CA SER A 59 -10.48 24.15 -9.81
C SER A 59 -9.66 24.76 -10.95
N LEU A 60 -8.36 24.97 -10.74
CA LEU A 60 -7.46 25.54 -11.73
C LEU A 60 -7.44 24.72 -13.03
N ARG A 61 -7.35 23.39 -12.93
CA ARG A 61 -7.41 22.48 -14.10
C ARG A 61 -8.73 22.64 -14.87
N LYS A 62 -9.85 22.73 -14.15
CA LYS A 62 -11.17 22.89 -14.78
C LYS A 62 -11.30 24.22 -15.51
N GLU A 63 -10.80 25.30 -14.91
CA GLU A 63 -10.80 26.63 -15.52
C GLU A 63 -9.88 26.71 -16.74
N LEU A 64 -8.67 26.12 -16.66
CA LEU A 64 -7.76 26.03 -17.80
C LEU A 64 -8.39 25.25 -18.96
N SER A 65 -9.03 24.10 -18.68
CA SER A 65 -9.77 23.33 -19.69
C SER A 65 -10.88 24.17 -20.33
N ALA A 66 -11.66 24.89 -19.52
CA ALA A 66 -12.74 25.74 -20.03
C ALA A 66 -12.24 26.91 -20.89
N GLU A 67 -11.06 27.47 -20.58
CA GLU A 67 -10.44 28.51 -21.42
C GLU A 67 -9.91 27.92 -22.73
N LEU A 68 -9.32 26.72 -22.69
CA LEU A 68 -8.88 26.00 -23.89
C LEU A 68 -10.08 25.67 -24.80
N ASP A 69 -11.19 25.19 -24.25
CA ASP A 69 -12.39 24.85 -25.02
C ASP A 69 -13.04 26.06 -25.73
N ARG A 70 -12.76 27.29 -25.25
CA ARG A 70 -13.24 28.54 -25.85
C ARG A 70 -12.38 29.04 -27.00
N LEU A 71 -11.19 28.47 -27.21
CA LEU A 71 -10.31 28.89 -28.29
C LEU A 71 -10.90 28.50 -29.66
N PRO A 72 -10.62 29.28 -30.71
CA PRO A 72 -11.02 28.92 -32.07
C PRO A 72 -10.39 27.60 -32.51
N LYS A 73 -11.18 26.76 -33.20
CA LYS A 73 -10.72 25.48 -33.76
C LYS A 73 -10.60 25.55 -35.28
N ILE A 74 -9.58 24.90 -35.84
CA ILE A 74 -9.37 24.78 -37.28
C ILE A 74 -10.23 23.64 -37.81
N GLN A 75 -10.93 23.86 -38.94
CA GLN A 75 -11.76 22.82 -39.56
C GLN A 75 -10.96 21.74 -40.30
N ASN A 76 -9.80 22.09 -40.84
CA ASN A 76 -8.87 21.19 -41.54
C ASN A 76 -7.47 21.27 -40.90
N PRO A 77 -7.21 20.50 -39.83
CA PRO A 77 -5.94 20.54 -39.10
C PRO A 77 -4.78 20.06 -39.99
N THR A 78 -3.75 20.88 -40.16
CA THR A 78 -2.52 20.50 -40.90
C THR A 78 -1.46 19.88 -39.99
N GLY A 79 -1.66 19.90 -38.66
CA GLY A 79 -0.67 19.50 -37.67
C GLY A 79 0.41 20.55 -37.39
N ASP A 80 0.51 21.59 -38.22
CA ASP A 80 1.44 22.69 -38.05
C ASP A 80 0.86 23.76 -37.11
N VAL A 81 1.45 23.88 -35.92
CA VAL A 81 1.03 24.88 -34.92
C VAL A 81 2.26 25.70 -34.49
N ASN A 82 2.11 27.02 -34.54
CA ASN A 82 3.15 27.97 -34.13
C ASN A 82 2.84 28.58 -32.75
N MET A 83 3.86 29.16 -32.09
CA MET A 83 3.65 29.92 -30.86
C MET A 83 2.81 31.17 -31.12
N SER A 84 1.82 31.43 -30.26
CA SER A 84 1.08 32.69 -30.25
C SER A 84 1.99 33.87 -29.86
N GLN A 85 1.56 35.10 -30.22
CA GLN A 85 2.25 36.32 -29.78
C GLN A 85 2.24 36.47 -28.26
N ASP A 86 1.17 36.01 -27.60
CA ASP A 86 1.02 36.08 -26.15
C ASP A 86 1.97 35.09 -25.45
N LEU A 87 2.11 33.86 -25.98
CA LEU A 87 3.09 32.91 -25.47
C LEU A 87 4.52 33.41 -25.67
N ALA A 88 4.84 33.98 -26.84
CA ALA A 88 6.16 34.57 -27.08
C ALA A 88 6.44 35.72 -26.10
N ARG A 89 5.43 36.55 -25.77
CA ARG A 89 5.55 37.62 -24.78
C ARG A 89 5.80 37.07 -23.37
N LEU A 90 5.05 36.05 -22.96
CA LEU A 90 5.22 35.37 -21.68
C LEU A 90 6.64 34.83 -21.51
N LEU A 91 7.14 34.10 -22.51
CA LEU A 91 8.49 33.51 -22.45
C LEU A 91 9.60 34.59 -22.44
N ASN A 92 9.41 35.70 -23.14
CA ASN A 92 10.33 36.85 -23.06
C ASN A 92 10.30 37.53 -21.68
N GLN A 93 9.14 37.61 -21.03
CA GLN A 93 9.06 38.11 -19.64
C GLN A 93 9.79 37.16 -18.68
N ALA A 94 9.64 35.85 -18.86
CA ALA A 94 10.36 34.85 -18.08
C ALA A 94 11.90 34.94 -18.27
N ASP A 95 12.38 35.19 -19.50
CA ASP A 95 13.81 35.44 -19.78
C ASP A 95 14.33 36.69 -19.04
N ARG A 96 13.53 37.77 -18.98
CA ARG A 96 13.90 38.95 -18.19
C ARG A 96 14.02 38.63 -16.70
N LEU A 97 13.10 37.85 -16.14
CA LEU A 97 13.17 37.41 -14.74
C LEU A 97 14.39 36.52 -14.48
N ALA A 98 14.71 35.61 -15.41
CA ALA A 98 15.87 34.75 -15.35
C ALA A 98 17.17 35.57 -15.31
N GLN A 99 17.29 36.57 -16.21
CA GLN A 99 18.44 37.46 -16.25
C GLN A 99 18.60 38.31 -14.97
N GLN A 100 17.49 38.80 -14.40
CA GLN A 100 17.51 39.53 -13.13
C GLN A 100 17.99 38.67 -11.95
N LYS A 101 17.69 37.37 -11.98
CA LYS A 101 18.13 36.39 -10.97
C LYS A 101 19.51 35.78 -11.27
N GLY A 102 20.16 36.18 -12.36
CA GLY A 102 21.48 35.67 -12.76
C GLY A 102 21.45 34.26 -13.35
N ASP A 103 20.31 33.80 -13.85
CA ASP A 103 20.13 32.46 -14.42
C ASP A 103 20.61 32.39 -15.88
N GLN A 104 21.34 31.33 -16.23
CA GLN A 104 21.68 31.06 -17.63
C GLN A 104 20.50 30.44 -18.39
N PHE A 105 19.71 29.60 -17.71
CA PHE A 105 18.53 28.93 -18.26
C PHE A 105 17.22 29.44 -17.64
N ILE A 106 16.14 29.43 -18.43
CA ILE A 106 14.80 29.81 -18.01
C ILE A 106 14.10 28.57 -17.47
N SER A 107 13.70 28.63 -16.20
CA SER A 107 13.01 27.53 -15.53
C SER A 107 11.49 27.63 -15.63
N SER A 108 10.81 26.49 -15.48
CA SER A 108 9.35 26.41 -15.45
C SER A 108 8.74 27.33 -14.38
N GLU A 109 9.37 27.42 -13.21
CA GLU A 109 8.96 28.27 -12.09
C GLU A 109 8.94 29.76 -12.47
N LEU A 110 9.91 30.22 -13.27
CA LEU A 110 9.95 31.61 -13.73
C LEU A 110 8.93 31.90 -14.83
N VAL A 111 8.59 30.90 -15.64
CA VAL A 111 7.46 31.01 -16.57
C VAL A 111 6.15 31.15 -15.80
N LEU A 112 5.94 30.36 -14.75
CA LEU A 112 4.76 30.49 -13.89
C LEU A 112 4.72 31.88 -13.20
N LEU A 113 5.86 32.37 -12.70
CA LEU A 113 5.94 33.69 -12.09
C LEU A 113 5.65 34.82 -13.09
N ALA A 114 6.12 34.68 -14.33
CA ALA A 114 5.80 35.60 -15.42
C ALA A 114 4.31 35.54 -15.81
N ALA A 115 3.71 34.34 -15.79
CA ALA A 115 2.30 34.11 -16.11
C ALA A 115 1.34 34.79 -15.12
N MET A 116 1.79 35.08 -13.89
CA MET A 116 1.09 35.92 -12.91
C MET A 116 1.13 37.42 -13.31
N ASP A 117 0.61 37.74 -14.49
CA ASP A 117 0.45 39.11 -15.02
C ASP A 117 -1.05 39.42 -15.19
N GLU A 118 -1.54 40.38 -14.41
CA GLU A 118 -2.94 40.82 -14.39
C GLU A 118 -3.46 41.34 -15.75
N ASN A 119 -2.55 41.71 -16.66
CA ASN A 119 -2.90 42.18 -18.00
C ASN A 119 -3.16 41.03 -18.99
N SER A 120 -2.76 39.80 -18.64
CA SER A 120 -2.94 38.61 -19.47
C SER A 120 -4.19 37.83 -19.06
N LYS A 121 -4.82 37.11 -20.00
CA LYS A 121 -5.95 36.24 -19.69
C LYS A 121 -5.57 35.14 -18.68
N LEU A 122 -4.42 34.51 -18.90
CA LEU A 122 -3.90 33.46 -18.02
C LEU A 122 -3.62 34.00 -16.60
N GLY A 123 -3.01 35.18 -16.48
CA GLY A 123 -2.73 35.76 -15.18
C GLY A 123 -3.98 36.16 -14.41
N LYS A 124 -5.03 36.64 -15.08
CA LYS A 124 -6.35 36.86 -14.43
C LYS A 124 -6.94 35.57 -13.86
N LEU A 125 -6.83 34.48 -14.60
CA LEU A 125 -7.27 33.15 -14.16
C LEU A 125 -6.46 32.69 -12.94
N LEU A 126 -5.13 32.78 -13.00
CA LEU A 126 -4.25 32.37 -11.90
C LEU A 126 -4.45 33.22 -10.63
N LEU A 127 -4.55 34.55 -10.77
CA LEU A 127 -4.81 35.47 -9.64
C LEU A 127 -6.22 35.30 -9.06
N GLY A 128 -7.18 34.86 -9.87
CA GLY A 128 -8.55 34.54 -9.45
C GLY A 128 -8.65 33.41 -8.43
N GLN A 129 -7.61 32.58 -8.30
CA GLN A 129 -7.51 31.50 -7.30
C GLN A 129 -7.18 32.00 -5.88
N GLY A 130 -7.04 33.31 -5.68
CA GLY A 130 -6.82 33.92 -4.36
C GLY A 130 -5.35 33.93 -3.90
N VAL A 131 -4.41 33.53 -4.76
CA VAL A 131 -2.98 33.53 -4.47
C VAL A 131 -2.29 34.74 -5.08
N SER A 132 -1.54 35.49 -4.26
CA SER A 132 -0.79 36.65 -4.74
C SER A 132 0.50 36.26 -5.46
N LYS A 133 0.92 37.06 -6.45
CA LYS A 133 2.21 36.92 -7.13
C LYS A 133 3.39 36.88 -6.15
N LYS A 134 3.34 37.67 -5.09
CA LYS A 134 4.39 37.75 -4.06
C LYS A 134 4.50 36.46 -3.24
N ALA A 135 3.36 35.83 -2.92
CA ALA A 135 3.36 34.55 -2.22
C ALA A 135 4.02 33.45 -3.07
N LEU A 136 3.70 33.43 -4.37
CA LEU A 136 4.35 32.51 -5.31
C LEU A 136 5.85 32.80 -5.45
N GLU A 137 6.26 34.06 -5.58
CA GLU A 137 7.67 34.44 -5.66
C GLU A 137 8.47 33.96 -4.45
N ASN A 138 7.92 34.11 -3.24
CA ASN A 138 8.55 33.61 -2.02
C ASN A 138 8.70 32.08 -2.04
N ALA A 139 7.67 31.34 -2.47
CA ALA A 139 7.74 29.89 -2.57
C ALA A 139 8.76 29.43 -3.62
N ILE A 140 8.86 30.13 -4.76
CA ILE A 140 9.89 29.89 -5.77
C ILE A 140 11.28 30.14 -5.20
N ASN A 141 11.49 31.23 -4.47
CA ASN A 141 12.79 31.51 -3.85
C ASN A 141 13.17 30.43 -2.83
N ASN A 142 12.20 29.94 -2.04
CA ASN A 142 12.43 28.84 -1.09
C ASN A 142 12.77 27.52 -1.80
N LEU A 143 12.06 27.18 -2.88
CA LEU A 143 12.32 25.98 -3.68
C LEU A 143 13.69 26.03 -4.37
N ARG A 144 14.10 27.22 -4.83
CA ARG A 144 15.37 27.43 -5.54
C ARG A 144 16.57 27.52 -4.61
N GLY A 145 16.39 27.98 -3.38
CA GLY A 145 17.49 28.36 -2.49
C GLY A 145 18.35 29.49 -3.09
N GLU A 146 19.63 29.55 -2.69
CA GLU A 146 20.59 30.56 -3.17
C GLU A 146 21.19 30.27 -4.57
N GLY A 147 20.72 29.23 -5.27
CA GLY A 147 21.32 28.75 -6.52
C GLY A 147 20.74 29.37 -7.80
N ALA A 148 21.61 29.89 -8.66
CA ALA A 148 21.28 30.23 -10.05
C ALA A 148 21.05 28.97 -10.91
N VAL A 149 20.14 29.07 -11.88
CA VAL A 149 19.79 27.99 -12.81
C VAL A 149 20.79 28.00 -13.98
N ASN A 150 21.92 27.34 -13.76
CA ASN A 150 23.05 27.26 -14.71
C ASN A 150 23.20 25.89 -15.39
N ASP A 151 22.30 24.94 -15.08
CA ASP A 151 22.26 23.61 -15.68
C ASP A 151 20.85 23.39 -16.26
N PRO A 152 20.73 22.96 -17.53
CA PRO A 152 19.43 22.70 -18.15
C PRO A 152 18.62 21.62 -17.43
N ASN A 153 19.26 20.70 -16.69
CA ASN A 153 18.62 19.59 -15.97
C ASN A 153 18.39 19.89 -14.48
N VAL A 154 18.57 21.14 -14.02
CA VAL A 154 18.48 21.47 -12.59
C VAL A 154 17.10 21.19 -12.01
N GLU A 155 16.02 21.36 -12.77
CA GLU A 155 14.65 21.09 -12.30
C GLU A 155 14.41 19.61 -12.02
N GLU A 156 14.98 18.71 -12.83
CA GLU A 156 14.90 17.26 -12.60
C GLU A 156 15.75 16.84 -11.41
N SER A 157 16.91 17.49 -11.24
CA SER A 157 17.84 17.21 -10.15
C SER A 157 17.36 17.70 -8.78
N ARG A 158 16.38 18.63 -8.72
CA ARG A 158 15.78 19.14 -7.47
C ARG A 158 14.68 18.25 -6.90
N GLN A 159 14.33 17.16 -7.57
CA GLN A 159 13.33 16.18 -7.08
C GLN A 159 13.96 14.80 -6.87
N ALA A 160 15.30 14.70 -6.88
CA ALA A 160 15.97 13.42 -6.79
C ALA A 160 15.73 12.76 -5.42
N LEU A 161 15.67 13.56 -4.34
CA LEU A 161 15.29 13.09 -3.01
C LEU A 161 13.90 12.44 -3.02
N ASP A 162 12.87 13.13 -3.49
CA ASP A 162 11.50 12.61 -3.45
C ASP A 162 11.29 11.41 -4.39
N LYS A 163 12.07 11.32 -5.47
CA LYS A 163 11.96 10.24 -6.47
C LYS A 163 12.69 8.97 -6.05
N TYR A 164 13.82 9.09 -5.37
CA TYR A 164 14.72 7.97 -5.07
C TYR A 164 14.82 7.67 -3.57
N THR A 165 14.03 8.34 -2.74
CA THR A 165 13.96 8.05 -1.31
C THR A 165 12.52 7.99 -0.79
N VAL A 166 12.34 7.32 0.33
CA VAL A 166 11.10 7.27 1.09
C VAL A 166 11.31 8.01 2.41
N ASP A 167 10.48 9.02 2.69
CA ASP A 167 10.58 9.80 3.92
C ASP A 167 9.97 9.03 5.11
N LEU A 168 10.84 8.44 5.95
CA LEU A 168 10.44 7.68 7.13
C LEU A 168 9.90 8.60 8.23
N THR A 169 10.46 9.80 8.38
CA THR A 169 9.95 10.80 9.32
C THR A 169 8.53 11.23 9.01
N LYS A 170 8.21 11.47 7.72
CA LYS A 170 6.85 11.76 7.27
C LYS A 170 5.90 10.58 7.50
N ARG A 171 6.34 9.35 7.21
CA ARG A 171 5.53 8.15 7.49
C ARG A 171 5.27 7.96 8.99
N ALA A 172 6.21 8.35 9.84
CA ALA A 172 6.03 8.34 11.29
C ALA A 172 4.99 9.38 11.73
N GLU A 173 5.09 10.61 11.21
CA GLU A 173 4.13 11.69 11.48
C GLU A 173 2.69 11.32 11.04
N GLU A 174 2.57 10.63 9.90
CA GLU A 174 1.29 10.12 9.39
C GLU A 174 0.78 8.86 10.13
N GLY A 175 1.52 8.34 11.12
CA GLY A 175 1.17 7.13 11.86
C GLY A 175 1.24 5.83 11.05
N LYS A 176 1.89 5.84 9.87
CA LYS A 176 1.95 4.70 8.96
C LYS A 176 3.01 3.67 9.32
N LEU A 177 4.01 4.02 10.13
CA LEU A 177 5.04 3.07 10.58
C LEU A 177 4.50 2.17 11.69
N ASP A 178 4.91 0.91 11.69
CA ASP A 178 4.58 -0.04 12.76
C ASP A 178 5.24 0.38 14.08
N PRO A 179 4.63 0.08 15.24
CA PRO A 179 5.27 0.34 16.52
C PRO A 179 6.54 -0.51 16.65
N VAL A 180 7.62 0.10 17.12
CA VAL A 180 8.90 -0.59 17.33
C VAL A 180 9.00 -1.01 18.80
N ILE A 181 9.10 -2.32 19.03
CA ILE A 181 9.12 -2.91 20.38
C ILE A 181 10.49 -3.54 20.66
N GLY A 182 11.04 -3.30 21.85
CA GLY A 182 12.23 -4.01 22.35
C GLY A 182 13.55 -3.64 21.66
N ARG A 183 13.62 -2.49 20.97
CA ARG A 183 14.84 -2.01 20.27
C ARG A 183 15.38 -0.67 20.81
N ASP A 184 15.06 -0.36 22.06
CA ASP A 184 15.36 0.96 22.65
C ASP A 184 16.86 1.25 22.75
N ASP A 185 17.67 0.23 23.04
CA ASP A 185 19.11 0.35 23.23
C ASP A 185 19.84 0.50 21.90
N GLU A 186 19.44 -0.23 20.85
CA GLU A 186 20.00 -0.09 19.50
C GLU A 186 19.65 1.28 18.90
N ILE A 187 18.41 1.75 19.08
CA ILE A 187 17.99 3.09 18.65
C ILE A 187 18.78 4.16 19.44
N ARG A 188 18.90 4.01 20.76
CA ARG A 188 19.69 4.94 21.59
C ARG A 188 21.16 4.94 21.18
N ARG A 189 21.74 3.78 20.88
CA ARG A 189 23.11 3.66 20.38
C ARG A 189 23.26 4.33 19.02
N THR A 190 22.29 4.17 18.13
CA THR A 190 22.26 4.83 16.80
C THR A 190 22.26 6.35 16.95
N ILE A 191 21.40 6.88 17.81
CA ILE A 191 21.35 8.32 18.17
C ILE A 191 22.69 8.80 18.72
N GLN A 192 23.29 8.05 19.64
CA GLN A 192 24.58 8.39 20.24
C GLN A 192 25.68 8.47 19.17
N VAL A 193 25.70 7.53 18.22
CA VAL A 193 26.69 7.52 17.14
C VAL A 193 26.51 8.72 16.22
N LEU A 194 25.28 9.04 15.81
CA LEU A 194 24.99 10.18 14.92
C LEU A 194 25.47 11.54 15.47
N GLN A 195 25.63 11.65 16.80
CA GLN A 195 26.10 12.88 17.45
C GLN A 195 27.61 12.97 17.63
N ARG A 196 28.36 11.92 17.28
CA ARG A 196 29.81 11.95 17.41
C ARG A 196 30.42 12.92 16.39
N ARG A 197 31.60 13.44 16.70
CA ARG A 197 32.40 14.22 15.73
C ARG A 197 33.10 13.35 14.69
N THR A 198 33.43 12.12 15.05
CA THR A 198 34.11 11.14 14.18
C THR A 198 33.43 9.79 14.31
N LYS A 199 33.47 8.98 13.25
CA LYS A 199 32.71 7.73 13.15
C LYS A 199 31.23 7.95 13.49
N ASN A 200 30.63 8.96 12.86
CA ASN A 200 29.29 9.46 13.14
C ASN A 200 28.21 8.86 12.25
N ASN A 201 28.56 7.87 11.41
CA ASN A 201 27.61 7.12 10.61
C ASN A 201 27.44 5.73 11.24
N PRO A 202 26.32 5.43 11.91
CA PRO A 202 26.07 4.10 12.44
C PRO A 202 25.84 3.09 11.32
N VAL A 203 26.32 1.87 11.52
CA VAL A 203 25.98 0.71 10.68
C VAL A 203 25.37 -0.35 11.57
N LEU A 204 24.10 -0.64 11.33
CA LEU A 204 23.33 -1.71 11.93
C LEU A 204 23.81 -3.04 11.34
N ILE A 205 24.41 -3.87 12.18
CA ILE A 205 25.02 -5.14 11.79
C ILE A 205 24.27 -6.28 12.46
N GLY A 206 23.62 -7.11 11.66
CA GLY A 206 22.89 -8.28 12.11
C GLY A 206 22.46 -9.14 10.93
N GLU A 207 22.01 -10.35 11.19
CA GLU A 207 21.48 -11.24 10.16
C GLU A 207 20.21 -10.66 9.50
N PRO A 208 19.81 -11.12 8.31
CA PRO A 208 18.52 -10.77 7.72
C PRO A 208 17.35 -11.10 8.67
N GLY A 209 16.27 -10.31 8.62
CA GLY A 209 15.08 -10.58 9.43
C GLY A 209 15.13 -10.18 10.92
N VAL A 210 16.28 -9.77 11.47
CA VAL A 210 16.37 -9.36 12.90
C VAL A 210 15.72 -8.01 13.22
N GLY A 211 15.27 -7.25 12.22
CA GLY A 211 14.62 -5.94 12.43
C GLY A 211 15.55 -4.72 12.33
N LYS A 212 16.57 -4.76 11.47
CA LYS A 212 17.44 -3.59 11.21
C LYS A 212 16.65 -2.38 10.68
N THR A 213 15.72 -2.60 9.76
CA THR A 213 14.85 -1.55 9.21
C THR A 213 13.91 -0.98 10.29
N ALA A 214 13.41 -1.83 11.19
CA ALA A 214 12.58 -1.39 12.32
C ALA A 214 13.34 -0.42 13.25
N ILE A 215 14.66 -0.57 13.42
CA ILE A 215 15.47 0.40 14.19
C ILE A 215 15.52 1.77 13.49
N ALA A 216 15.61 1.80 12.16
CA ALA A 216 15.56 3.05 11.41
C ALA A 216 14.17 3.70 11.49
N GLU A 217 13.10 2.92 11.39
CA GLU A 217 11.73 3.39 11.60
C GLU A 217 11.51 3.92 13.03
N GLY A 218 12.05 3.23 14.04
CA GLY A 218 12.00 3.68 15.43
C GLY A 218 12.80 4.95 15.68
N LEU A 219 13.93 5.13 14.97
CA LEU A 219 14.65 6.40 14.97
C LEU A 219 13.78 7.54 14.39
N ALA A 220 13.07 7.31 13.26
CA ALA A 220 12.15 8.29 12.70
C ALA A 220 11.02 8.65 13.70
N GLN A 221 10.42 7.65 14.35
CA GLN A 221 9.40 7.88 15.39
C GLN A 221 9.94 8.76 16.53
N ARG A 222 11.15 8.47 17.05
CA ARG A 222 11.76 9.28 18.11
C ARG A 222 12.08 10.71 17.68
N ILE A 223 12.50 10.91 16.43
CA ILE A 223 12.74 12.26 15.89
C ILE A 223 11.44 13.07 15.89
N ILE A 224 10.35 12.50 15.39
CA ILE A 224 9.03 13.16 15.34
C ILE A 224 8.48 13.43 16.74
N ASN A 225 8.62 12.48 17.67
CA ASN A 225 8.17 12.64 19.06
C ASN A 225 9.05 13.60 19.88
N GLY A 226 10.17 14.09 19.32
CA GLY A 226 11.11 14.95 20.03
C GLY A 226 11.93 14.22 21.11
N GLU A 227 11.96 12.89 21.08
CA GLU A 227 12.71 12.00 21.99
C GLU A 227 14.18 11.85 21.58
N VAL A 228 14.72 12.84 20.86
CA VAL A 228 16.11 12.91 20.42
C VAL A 228 16.75 14.21 20.91
N PRO A 229 18.07 14.22 21.15
CA PRO A 229 18.77 15.45 21.52
C PRO A 229 18.71 16.52 20.41
N ASP A 230 18.95 17.77 20.78
CA ASP A 230 18.72 18.95 19.92
C ASP A 230 19.40 18.85 18.54
N GLY A 231 20.59 18.25 18.47
CA GLY A 231 21.33 18.06 17.21
C GLY A 231 20.66 17.12 16.19
N LEU A 232 19.63 16.38 16.58
CA LEU A 232 18.83 15.52 15.69
C LEU A 232 17.37 15.97 15.58
N ARG A 233 16.94 16.95 16.39
CA ARG A 233 15.56 17.44 16.37
C ARG A 233 15.27 18.13 15.04
N GLY A 234 14.13 17.82 14.43
CA GLY A 234 13.70 18.41 13.17
C GLY A 234 14.46 17.90 11.93
N LYS A 235 15.40 16.97 12.08
CA LYS A 235 16.05 16.32 10.93
C LYS A 235 15.08 15.37 10.24
N ARG A 236 15.26 15.19 8.93
CA ARG A 236 14.50 14.20 8.15
C ARG A 236 15.28 12.90 8.05
N LEU A 237 14.59 11.76 8.15
CA LEU A 237 15.18 10.43 7.90
C LEU A 237 14.62 9.90 6.58
N LEU A 238 15.47 9.80 5.56
CA LEU A 238 15.09 9.34 4.22
C LEU A 238 15.69 7.96 3.97
N SER A 239 14.87 6.98 3.61
CA SER A 239 15.34 5.66 3.17
C SER A 239 15.64 5.67 1.69
N LEU A 240 16.85 5.26 1.30
CA LEU A 240 17.22 5.12 -0.11
C LEU A 240 16.45 3.97 -0.77
N ASP A 241 15.83 4.21 -1.91
CA ASP A 241 15.17 3.17 -2.72
C ASP A 241 16.11 2.75 -3.86
N MET A 242 16.79 1.63 -3.64
CA MET A 242 17.67 1.03 -4.66
C MET A 242 16.90 0.58 -5.90
N GLY A 243 15.66 0.12 -5.74
CA GLY A 243 14.80 -0.28 -6.84
C GLY A 243 14.50 0.90 -7.76
N ALA A 244 14.14 2.05 -7.19
CA ALA A 244 13.86 3.27 -7.95
C ALA A 244 15.10 3.81 -8.69
N LEU A 245 16.30 3.68 -8.11
CA LEU A 245 17.54 4.08 -8.77
C LEU A 245 17.88 3.20 -9.98
N ILE A 246 17.67 1.89 -9.86
CA ILE A 246 17.97 0.89 -10.91
C ILE A 246 16.86 0.84 -11.96
N ALA A 247 15.60 1.07 -11.58
CA ALA A 247 14.45 0.98 -12.46
C ALA A 247 14.60 1.90 -13.68
N GLY A 248 14.48 1.32 -14.87
CA GLY A 248 14.60 2.04 -16.14
C GLY A 248 16.01 2.56 -16.45
N ALA A 249 17.04 2.17 -15.70
CA ALA A 249 18.43 2.42 -16.09
C ALA A 249 18.84 1.35 -17.12
N LYS A 250 18.99 1.73 -18.39
CA LYS A 250 19.46 0.81 -19.44
C LYS A 250 20.99 0.63 -19.39
N TYR A 251 21.68 1.61 -18.82
CA TYR A 251 23.15 1.67 -18.76
C TYR A 251 23.62 2.04 -17.36
N ARG A 252 24.78 1.52 -16.95
CA ARG A 252 25.38 1.79 -15.61
C ARG A 252 25.59 3.29 -15.33
N GLY A 253 25.96 4.06 -16.34
CA GLY A 253 26.18 5.50 -16.21
C GLY A 253 24.94 6.26 -15.74
N GLU A 254 23.74 5.81 -16.13
CA GLU A 254 22.48 6.45 -15.70
C GLU A 254 22.24 6.26 -14.20
N PHE A 255 22.58 5.09 -13.64
CA PHE A 255 22.51 4.85 -12.20
C PHE A 255 23.48 5.75 -11.44
N GLU A 256 24.74 5.83 -11.89
CA GLU A 256 25.74 6.70 -11.27
C GLU A 256 25.34 8.17 -11.35
N GLU A 257 24.78 8.63 -12.46
CA GLU A 257 24.28 10.00 -12.61
C GLU A 257 23.14 10.30 -11.65
N ARG A 258 22.16 9.38 -11.51
CA ARG A 258 21.05 9.51 -10.55
C ARG A 258 21.54 9.57 -9.12
N LEU A 259 22.46 8.68 -8.74
CA LEU A 259 23.05 8.68 -7.40
C LEU A 259 23.86 9.97 -7.15
N LYS A 260 24.61 10.44 -8.16
CA LYS A 260 25.36 11.69 -8.06
C LYS A 260 24.43 12.88 -7.82
N SER A 261 23.32 12.92 -8.55
CA SER A 261 22.28 13.94 -8.39
C SER A 261 21.72 13.94 -6.97
N LEU A 262 21.36 12.75 -6.46
CA LEU A 262 20.87 12.57 -5.09
C LEU A 262 21.90 13.00 -4.03
N LEU A 263 23.17 12.62 -4.16
CA LEU A 263 24.22 13.00 -3.21
C LEU A 263 24.50 14.51 -3.23
N ASN A 264 24.46 15.13 -4.41
CA ASN A 264 24.59 16.58 -4.54
C ASN A 264 23.42 17.32 -3.89
N GLU A 265 22.21 16.79 -4.00
CA GLU A 265 21.03 17.35 -3.35
C GLU A 265 21.11 17.22 -1.83
N LEU A 266 21.55 16.06 -1.31
CA LEU A 266 21.79 15.86 0.12
C LEU A 266 22.84 16.82 0.68
N SER A 267 23.92 17.09 -0.07
CA SER A 267 24.98 18.01 0.35
C SER A 267 24.46 19.45 0.54
N LYS A 268 23.52 19.89 -0.31
CA LYS A 268 22.87 21.22 -0.20
C LYS A 268 21.95 21.35 1.02
N GLN A 269 21.55 20.24 1.64
CA GLN A 269 20.69 20.22 2.81
C GLN A 269 21.48 20.37 4.11
N GLU A 270 22.80 20.61 4.03
CA GLU A 270 23.68 20.98 5.15
C GLU A 270 23.53 20.08 6.40
N GLY A 271 23.33 18.78 6.18
CA GLY A 271 23.21 17.79 7.26
C GLY A 271 21.87 17.77 7.99
N GLN A 272 20.83 18.42 7.46
CA GLN A 272 19.43 18.33 7.94
C GLN A 272 18.79 16.97 7.61
N ILE A 273 19.38 16.21 6.70
CA ILE A 273 18.89 14.91 6.27
C ILE A 273 19.84 13.82 6.76
N ILE A 274 19.25 12.75 7.30
CA ILE A 274 19.92 11.48 7.57
C ILE A 274 19.44 10.50 6.49
N LEU A 275 20.38 9.90 5.77
CA LEU A 275 20.08 8.89 4.75
C LEU A 275 20.16 7.49 5.36
N PHE A 276 19.08 6.73 5.37
CA PHE A 276 19.10 5.31 5.66
C PHE A 276 19.40 4.53 4.37
N ILE A 277 20.42 3.67 4.42
CA ILE A 277 20.84 2.83 3.30
C ILE A 277 20.72 1.38 3.78
N ASP A 278 19.66 0.70 3.36
CA ASP A 278 19.57 -0.74 3.54
C ASP A 278 20.56 -1.45 2.61
N GLU A 279 21.05 -2.62 3.05
CA GLU A 279 22.06 -3.39 2.34
C GLU A 279 23.26 -2.54 1.89
N LEU A 280 23.83 -1.72 2.79
CA LEU A 280 24.91 -0.76 2.50
C LEU A 280 26.08 -1.34 1.70
N HIS A 281 26.37 -2.63 1.86
CA HIS A 281 27.41 -3.31 1.12
C HIS A 281 27.17 -3.36 -0.39
N THR A 282 25.92 -3.36 -0.87
CA THR A 282 25.59 -3.35 -2.30
C THR A 282 26.12 -2.10 -3.00
N MET A 283 26.15 -0.98 -2.29
CA MET A 283 26.66 0.31 -2.77
C MET A 283 28.18 0.39 -2.75
N VAL A 284 28.84 -0.30 -1.82
CA VAL A 284 30.27 -0.14 -1.52
C VAL A 284 31.13 -1.28 -2.09
N GLY A 285 30.55 -2.46 -2.23
CA GLY A 285 31.27 -3.73 -2.36
C GLY A 285 30.96 -4.53 -3.62
N ALA A 286 30.04 -4.05 -4.45
CA ALA A 286 29.63 -4.66 -5.71
C ALA A 286 30.82 -5.23 -6.50
N GLY A 287 31.82 -4.38 -6.74
CA GLY A 287 32.77 -4.33 -7.87
C GLY A 287 33.70 -5.50 -8.19
N LYS A 288 33.50 -6.74 -7.71
CA LYS A 288 34.39 -7.87 -8.06
C LYS A 288 33.87 -8.82 -9.14
N GLY A 289 32.64 -8.62 -9.64
CA GLY A 289 32.11 -9.37 -10.79
C GLY A 289 31.94 -8.48 -12.03
N GLU A 290 32.06 -9.05 -13.23
CA GLU A 290 31.63 -8.41 -14.48
C GLU A 290 30.11 -8.17 -14.45
N GLY A 291 29.65 -7.12 -13.77
CA GLY A 291 28.22 -6.99 -13.46
C GLY A 291 27.89 -5.90 -12.46
N SER A 292 28.75 -5.73 -11.47
CA SER A 292 28.40 -5.13 -10.19
C SER A 292 28.68 -3.64 -10.08
N MET A 293 27.76 -2.92 -9.42
CA MET A 293 27.78 -1.47 -9.20
C MET A 293 28.74 -1.13 -8.04
N ASP A 294 29.77 -0.30 -8.28
CA ASP A 294 30.64 0.23 -7.20
C ASP A 294 30.42 1.73 -7.04
N ALA A 295 29.43 2.09 -6.22
CA ALA A 295 29.14 3.46 -5.83
C ALA A 295 30.02 3.94 -4.64
N GLY A 296 30.92 3.10 -4.12
CA GLY A 296 31.75 3.42 -2.96
C GLY A 296 32.61 4.66 -3.20
N ASN A 297 33.11 4.84 -4.42
CA ASN A 297 33.90 6.01 -4.80
C ASN A 297 33.10 7.32 -4.82
N MET A 298 31.77 7.25 -4.97
CA MET A 298 30.89 8.40 -4.94
C MET A 298 30.49 8.79 -3.51
N LEU A 299 30.35 7.80 -2.62
CA LEU A 299 30.01 8.03 -1.21
C LEU A 299 31.20 8.56 -0.39
N LYS A 300 32.41 8.07 -0.66
CA LYS A 300 33.63 8.44 0.09
C LYS A 300 33.86 9.96 0.22
N PRO A 301 33.77 10.77 -0.86
CA PRO A 301 33.97 12.21 -0.75
C PRO A 301 32.92 12.90 0.13
N ALA A 302 31.65 12.53 -0.01
CA ALA A 302 30.55 13.12 0.76
C ALA A 302 30.66 12.77 2.26
N LEU A 303 31.02 11.52 2.58
CA LEU A 303 31.30 11.08 3.95
C LEU A 303 32.55 11.74 4.53
N ALA A 304 33.58 11.96 3.70
CA ALA A 304 34.83 12.57 4.15
C ALA A 304 34.69 14.06 4.51
N ARG A 305 33.86 14.79 3.74
CA ARG A 305 33.54 16.19 3.98
C ARG A 305 32.51 16.40 5.09
N GLY A 306 31.83 15.33 5.52
CA GLY A 306 30.76 15.42 6.52
C GLY A 306 29.44 15.97 5.97
N GLU A 307 29.33 16.06 4.65
CA GLU A 307 28.12 16.50 3.94
C GLU A 307 27.03 15.41 3.96
N LEU A 308 27.43 14.14 4.04
CA LEU A 308 26.53 13.00 4.16
C LEU A 308 26.52 12.45 5.58
N HIS A 309 25.35 12.44 6.20
CA HIS A 309 25.06 11.67 7.40
C HIS A 309 24.17 10.50 7.03
N CYS A 310 24.58 9.27 7.37
CA CYS A 310 23.81 8.10 7.03
C CYS A 310 23.77 7.05 8.15
N VAL A 311 22.71 6.24 8.11
CA VAL A 311 22.54 5.01 8.88
C VAL A 311 22.57 3.86 7.87
N GLY A 312 23.58 3.00 7.95
CA GLY A 312 23.67 1.81 7.09
C GLY A 312 23.08 0.57 7.76
N ALA A 313 22.62 -0.40 6.98
CA ALA A 313 22.32 -1.75 7.45
C ALA A 313 23.04 -2.80 6.60
N THR A 314 23.59 -3.86 7.21
CA THR A 314 24.28 -4.95 6.50
C THR A 314 24.45 -6.18 7.41
N THR A 315 24.88 -7.32 6.88
CA THR A 315 25.35 -8.45 7.70
C THR A 315 26.80 -8.29 8.17
N LEU A 316 27.20 -9.07 9.17
CA LEU A 316 28.57 -9.04 9.71
C LEU A 316 29.62 -9.45 8.68
N ASN A 317 29.31 -10.44 7.85
CA ASN A 317 30.23 -10.96 6.83
C ASN A 317 30.48 -9.91 5.74
N GLU A 318 29.43 -9.26 5.26
CA GLU A 318 29.52 -8.18 4.27
C GLU A 318 30.24 -6.96 4.84
N TYR A 319 29.96 -6.58 6.10
CA TYR A 319 30.68 -5.48 6.75
C TYR A 319 32.19 -5.76 6.77
N ARG A 320 32.60 -6.96 7.20
CA ARG A 320 34.00 -7.39 7.24
C ARG A 320 34.63 -7.41 5.85
N GLN A 321 33.87 -7.81 4.84
CA GLN A 321 34.37 -7.98 3.48
C GLN A 321 34.53 -6.64 2.74
N TYR A 322 33.59 -5.71 2.91
CA TYR A 322 33.46 -4.53 2.05
C TYR A 322 33.72 -3.20 2.77
N ILE A 323 33.41 -3.10 4.06
CA ILE A 323 33.53 -1.83 4.82
C ILE A 323 34.80 -1.83 5.67
N GLU A 324 35.05 -2.91 6.42
CA GLU A 324 36.18 -3.00 7.36
C GLU A 324 37.54 -3.06 6.68
N LYS A 325 37.60 -3.58 5.44
CA LYS A 325 38.83 -3.61 4.64
C LYS A 325 39.16 -2.26 4.01
N ASP A 326 38.20 -1.35 3.91
CA ASP A 326 38.41 -0.02 3.33
C ASP A 326 38.64 1.02 4.44
N ALA A 327 39.90 1.44 4.60
CA ALA A 327 40.31 2.39 5.63
C ALA A 327 39.63 3.77 5.52
N ALA A 328 39.13 4.17 4.34
CA ALA A 328 38.42 5.43 4.20
C ALA A 328 37.01 5.34 4.79
N LEU A 329 36.32 4.21 4.59
CA LEU A 329 34.97 3.97 5.08
C LEU A 329 34.97 3.58 6.57
N GLU A 330 35.90 2.73 6.99
CA GLU A 330 36.02 2.28 8.39
C GLU A 330 36.23 3.46 9.38
N ARG A 331 36.84 4.57 8.92
CA ARG A 331 37.02 5.80 9.70
C ARG A 331 35.77 6.66 9.81
N ARG A 332 34.74 6.40 9.00
CA ARG A 332 33.47 7.15 8.96
C ARG A 332 32.31 6.39 9.59
N PHE A 333 32.38 5.06 9.60
CA PHE A 333 31.35 4.20 10.15
C PHE A 333 31.64 3.70 11.57
N GLN A 334 30.57 3.45 12.32
CA GLN A 334 30.61 2.83 13.64
C GLN A 334 29.64 1.65 13.69
N LYS A 335 30.13 0.49 14.10
CA LYS A 335 29.31 -0.73 14.26
C LYS A 335 28.29 -0.56 15.39
N VAL A 336 27.05 -0.96 15.12
CA VAL A 336 25.94 -1.15 16.07
C VAL A 336 25.43 -2.57 15.83
N LEU A 337 25.69 -3.47 16.78
CA LEU A 337 25.25 -4.86 16.66
C LEU A 337 23.75 -4.95 16.92
N VAL A 338 23.05 -5.73 16.11
CA VAL A 338 21.62 -6.00 16.22
C VAL A 338 21.46 -7.50 16.29
N ASP A 339 21.24 -7.99 17.51
CA ASP A 339 21.10 -9.41 17.77
C ASP A 339 19.66 -9.87 17.53
N GLU A 340 19.51 -11.16 17.24
CA GLU A 340 18.20 -11.82 17.18
C GLU A 340 17.51 -11.69 18.56
N PRO A 341 16.24 -11.24 18.62
CA PRO A 341 15.52 -11.14 19.88
C PRO A 341 15.25 -12.51 20.48
N SER A 342 15.10 -12.57 21.80
CA SER A 342 14.71 -13.82 22.48
C SER A 342 13.29 -14.26 22.10
N GLU A 343 12.92 -15.49 22.44
CA GLU A 343 11.53 -15.95 22.28
C GLU A 343 10.55 -15.04 23.05
N GLU A 344 10.92 -14.59 24.26
CA GLU A 344 10.09 -13.71 25.09
C GLU A 344 9.93 -12.32 24.47
N ASP A 345 11.03 -11.75 23.96
CA ASP A 345 11.02 -10.46 23.28
C ASP A 345 10.20 -10.53 21.98
N THR A 346 10.31 -11.65 21.25
CA THR A 346 9.52 -11.89 20.03
C THR A 346 8.03 -11.94 20.35
N ILE A 347 7.63 -12.59 21.44
CA ILE A 347 6.24 -12.60 21.89
C ILE A 347 5.76 -11.16 22.19
N ALA A 348 6.59 -10.34 22.82
CA ALA A 348 6.26 -8.94 23.08
C ALA A 348 6.12 -8.13 21.77
N ILE A 349 7.01 -8.34 20.80
CA ILE A 349 6.94 -7.73 19.47
C ILE A 349 5.63 -8.11 18.77
N LEU A 350 5.31 -9.41 18.70
CA LEU A 350 4.08 -9.90 18.07
C LEU A 350 2.81 -9.36 18.75
N ARG A 351 2.83 -9.23 20.09
CA ARG A 351 1.72 -8.60 20.84
C ARG A 351 1.56 -7.12 20.49
N GLY A 352 2.66 -6.39 20.31
CA GLY A 352 2.62 -4.99 19.87
C GLY A 352 2.12 -4.82 18.43
N LEU A 353 2.40 -5.78 17.55
CA LEU A 353 1.93 -5.79 16.16
C LEU A 353 0.53 -6.36 15.98
N LYS A 354 0.01 -7.08 16.98
CA LYS A 354 -1.27 -7.82 16.93
C LYS A 354 -2.40 -7.00 16.33
N GLU A 355 -2.66 -5.81 16.87
CA GLU A 355 -3.80 -4.97 16.46
C GLU A 355 -3.72 -4.61 14.96
N ARG A 356 -2.53 -4.33 14.44
CA ARG A 356 -2.35 -3.99 13.02
C ARG A 356 -2.68 -5.17 12.10
N TYR A 357 -2.21 -6.37 12.44
CA TYR A 357 -2.52 -7.58 11.66
C TYR A 357 -4.00 -7.98 11.78
N GLU A 358 -4.61 -7.84 12.96
CA GLU A 358 -6.05 -8.08 13.15
C GLU A 358 -6.90 -7.15 12.28
N VAL A 359 -6.56 -5.86 12.24
CA VAL A 359 -7.26 -4.87 11.41
C VAL A 359 -7.02 -5.13 9.92
N HIS A 360 -5.78 -5.42 9.52
CA HIS A 360 -5.42 -5.66 8.11
C HIS A 360 -6.16 -6.89 7.54
N HIS A 361 -6.08 -8.01 8.24
CA HIS A 361 -6.71 -9.27 7.81
C HIS A 361 -8.16 -9.40 8.22
N LYS A 362 -8.67 -8.52 9.09
CA LYS A 362 -10.03 -8.58 9.66
C LYS A 362 -10.31 -9.92 10.33
N VAL A 363 -9.35 -10.39 11.12
CA VAL A 363 -9.42 -11.62 11.92
C VAL A 363 -9.02 -11.32 13.37
N ALA A 364 -9.35 -12.20 14.30
CA ALA A 364 -8.88 -12.12 15.68
C ALA A 364 -7.73 -13.10 15.90
N ILE A 365 -6.62 -12.61 16.47
CA ILE A 365 -5.41 -13.38 16.76
C ILE A 365 -5.38 -13.69 18.26
N ALA A 366 -5.51 -14.97 18.60
CA ALA A 366 -5.43 -15.42 19.99
C ALA A 366 -4.00 -15.29 20.54
N ASP A 367 -3.84 -14.95 21.82
CA ASP A 367 -2.51 -14.86 22.46
C ASP A 367 -1.76 -16.20 22.42
N GLY A 368 -2.48 -17.32 22.53
CA GLY A 368 -1.91 -18.65 22.36
C GLY A 368 -1.32 -18.89 20.96
N ALA A 369 -1.87 -18.25 19.92
CA ALA A 369 -1.33 -18.33 18.56
C ALA A 369 -0.01 -17.54 18.43
N ILE A 370 0.09 -16.37 19.09
CA ILE A 370 1.32 -15.59 19.16
C ILE A 370 2.45 -16.38 19.83
N ILE A 371 2.16 -16.98 20.99
CA ILE A 371 3.14 -17.80 21.72
C ILE A 371 3.56 -19.01 20.87
N ALA A 372 2.61 -19.67 20.20
CA ALA A 372 2.89 -20.79 19.32
C ALA A 372 3.76 -20.37 18.12
N ALA A 373 3.46 -19.25 17.47
CA ALA A 373 4.23 -18.75 16.33
C ALA A 373 5.69 -18.47 16.71
N ALA A 374 5.94 -17.79 17.83
CA ALA A 374 7.30 -17.53 18.32
C ALA A 374 8.05 -18.84 18.62
N LYS A 375 7.47 -19.74 19.43
CA LYS A 375 8.13 -20.99 19.84
C LYS A 375 8.36 -21.96 18.69
N LEU A 376 7.36 -22.16 17.83
CA LEU A 376 7.44 -23.11 16.72
C LEU A 376 8.37 -22.60 15.63
N SER A 377 8.33 -21.30 15.30
CA SER A 377 9.28 -20.73 14.33
C SER A 377 10.72 -20.78 14.85
N HIS A 378 10.95 -20.47 16.13
CA HIS A 378 12.28 -20.58 16.73
C HIS A 378 12.82 -22.01 16.65
N ARG A 379 11.98 -23.01 16.96
CA ARG A 379 12.39 -24.41 17.02
C ARG A 379 12.55 -25.09 15.66
N TYR A 380 11.67 -24.80 14.70
CA TYR A 380 11.56 -25.60 13.46
C TYR A 380 12.03 -24.86 12.20
N ILE A 381 12.11 -23.53 12.22
CA ILE A 381 12.60 -22.73 11.09
C ILE A 381 13.99 -22.21 11.48
N THR A 382 15.04 -22.96 11.11
CA THR A 382 16.43 -22.70 11.55
C THR A 382 17.24 -21.83 10.59
N ASP A 383 16.75 -21.64 9.36
CA ASP A 383 17.40 -20.89 8.28
C ASP A 383 17.03 -19.40 8.29
N ARG A 384 16.04 -18.99 9.08
CA ARG A 384 15.61 -17.60 9.27
C ARG A 384 15.67 -17.19 10.74
N GLN A 385 15.74 -15.88 10.99
CA GLN A 385 15.88 -15.29 12.31
C GLN A 385 14.57 -14.69 12.80
N LEU A 386 14.41 -14.66 14.12
CA LEU A 386 13.39 -13.85 14.79
C LEU A 386 13.69 -12.34 14.64
N PRO A 387 12.68 -11.46 14.64
CA PRO A 387 11.25 -11.78 14.74
C PRO A 387 10.59 -12.12 13.40
N ASP A 388 11.28 -11.92 12.26
CA ASP A 388 10.74 -12.04 10.90
C ASP A 388 9.96 -13.34 10.66
N LYS A 389 10.57 -14.50 10.90
CA LYS A 389 9.90 -15.80 10.70
C LYS A 389 8.63 -15.98 11.54
N ALA A 390 8.54 -15.36 12.72
CA ALA A 390 7.38 -15.49 13.59
C ALA A 390 6.24 -14.55 13.14
N ILE A 391 6.60 -13.35 12.67
CA ILE A 391 5.67 -12.39 12.06
C ILE A 391 5.06 -13.00 10.79
N ASP A 392 5.90 -13.58 9.93
CA ASP A 392 5.49 -14.25 8.69
C ASP A 392 4.48 -15.38 8.94
N LEU A 393 4.71 -16.23 9.96
CA LEU A 393 3.75 -17.27 10.34
C LEU A 393 2.39 -16.72 10.80
N ILE A 394 2.38 -15.60 11.52
CA ILE A 394 1.12 -14.95 11.95
C ILE A 394 0.39 -14.37 10.73
N ASP A 395 1.12 -13.73 9.82
CA ASP A 395 0.58 -13.15 8.59
C ASP A 395 -0.01 -14.21 7.66
N GLU A 396 0.72 -15.32 7.46
CA GLU A 396 0.27 -16.45 6.65
C GLU A 396 -0.95 -17.15 7.27
N ALA A 397 -0.97 -17.35 8.59
CA ALA A 397 -2.11 -17.92 9.28
C ALA A 397 -3.35 -17.01 9.21
N ALA A 398 -3.17 -15.70 9.39
CA ALA A 398 -4.24 -14.71 9.34
C ALA A 398 -4.85 -14.59 7.94
N SER A 399 -4.00 -14.50 6.90
CA SER A 399 -4.43 -14.45 5.50
C SER A 399 -5.17 -15.72 5.08
N ARG A 400 -4.71 -16.89 5.50
CA ARG A 400 -5.40 -18.16 5.26
C ARG A 400 -6.79 -18.19 5.87
N ILE A 401 -6.93 -17.80 7.14
CA ILE A 401 -8.24 -17.72 7.81
C ILE A 401 -9.15 -16.73 7.08
N ARG A 402 -8.61 -15.58 6.66
CA ARG A 402 -9.38 -14.58 5.92
C ARG A 402 -9.91 -15.13 4.59
N MET A 403 -9.08 -15.87 3.84
CA MET A 403 -9.51 -16.57 2.64
C MET A 403 -10.59 -17.60 2.92
N GLU A 404 -10.47 -18.39 3.99
CA GLU A 404 -11.49 -19.37 4.40
C GLU A 404 -12.81 -18.71 4.85
N ILE A 405 -12.74 -17.49 5.39
CA ILE A 405 -13.93 -16.68 5.73
C ILE A 405 -14.64 -16.20 4.46
N ASP A 406 -13.88 -15.68 3.48
CA ASP A 406 -14.43 -15.09 2.26
C ASP A 406 -14.81 -16.14 1.19
N SER A 407 -14.45 -17.42 1.37
CA SER A 407 -14.69 -18.50 0.40
C SER A 407 -15.70 -19.55 0.86
N LYS A 408 -16.33 -20.22 -0.12
CA LYS A 408 -17.05 -21.47 0.16
C LYS A 408 -16.03 -22.51 0.65
N PRO A 409 -16.33 -23.29 1.71
CA PRO A 409 -15.41 -24.27 2.26
C PRO A 409 -14.94 -25.23 1.19
N GLU A 410 -13.64 -25.53 1.17
CA GLU A 410 -13.03 -26.34 0.11
C GLU A 410 -13.74 -27.68 -0.09
N VAL A 411 -14.19 -28.33 0.99
CA VAL A 411 -14.94 -29.59 0.92
C VAL A 411 -16.27 -29.42 0.17
N LEU A 412 -16.97 -28.31 0.38
CA LEU A 412 -18.26 -28.05 -0.26
C LEU A 412 -18.14 -27.44 -1.64
N ASP A 413 -17.13 -26.60 -1.89
CA ASP A 413 -16.80 -26.15 -3.24
C ASP A 413 -16.36 -27.34 -4.11
N ARG A 414 -15.58 -28.30 -3.57
CA ARG A 414 -15.27 -29.56 -4.25
C ARG A 414 -16.52 -30.40 -4.54
N LEU A 415 -17.41 -30.56 -3.56
CA LEU A 415 -18.66 -31.31 -3.73
C LEU A 415 -19.60 -30.63 -4.74
N GLU A 416 -19.75 -29.32 -4.67
CA GLU A 416 -20.61 -28.52 -5.56
C GLU A 416 -20.07 -28.52 -6.99
N ARG A 417 -18.75 -28.29 -7.18
CA ARG A 417 -18.11 -28.42 -8.49
C ARG A 417 -18.26 -29.82 -9.07
N ARG A 418 -18.11 -30.86 -8.24
CA ARG A 418 -18.30 -32.24 -8.66
C ARG A 418 -19.76 -32.51 -9.05
N LEU A 419 -20.71 -31.98 -8.30
CA LEU A 419 -22.14 -32.08 -8.59
C LEU A 419 -22.49 -31.39 -9.93
N ILE A 420 -21.94 -30.19 -10.17
CA ILE A 420 -22.13 -29.45 -11.42
C ILE A 420 -21.56 -30.25 -12.61
N GLN A 421 -20.35 -30.79 -12.49
CA GLN A 421 -19.74 -31.62 -13.54
C GLN A 421 -20.62 -32.83 -13.89
N LEU A 422 -21.06 -33.58 -12.87
CA LEU A 422 -21.89 -34.77 -13.06
C LEU A 422 -23.25 -34.43 -13.68
N LYS A 423 -23.88 -33.31 -13.28
CA LYS A 423 -25.14 -32.83 -13.87
C LYS A 423 -24.98 -32.43 -15.33
N VAL A 424 -23.89 -31.75 -15.68
CA VAL A 424 -23.59 -31.37 -17.07
C VAL A 424 -23.35 -32.62 -17.95
N GLU A 425 -22.54 -33.58 -17.47
CA GLU A 425 -22.29 -34.85 -18.17
C GLU A 425 -23.58 -35.65 -18.36
N ALA A 426 -24.41 -35.76 -17.31
CA ALA A 426 -25.72 -36.41 -17.39
C ALA A 426 -26.66 -35.71 -18.39
N GLN A 427 -26.62 -34.38 -18.47
CA GLN A 427 -27.48 -33.61 -19.38
C GLN A 427 -27.04 -33.72 -20.85
N ALA A 428 -25.74 -33.89 -21.11
CA ALA A 428 -25.22 -34.19 -22.44
C ALA A 428 -25.65 -35.59 -22.91
N LEU A 429 -25.53 -36.59 -22.02
CA LEU A 429 -25.88 -37.98 -22.32
C LEU A 429 -27.39 -38.24 -22.46
N LYS A 430 -28.26 -37.36 -21.95
CA LYS A 430 -29.73 -37.47 -22.06
C LYS A 430 -30.27 -37.51 -23.50
N LYS A 431 -29.50 -37.01 -24.49
CA LYS A 431 -29.91 -36.96 -25.90
C LYS A 431 -29.41 -38.16 -26.72
N GLU A 432 -28.52 -38.96 -26.16
CA GLU A 432 -27.94 -40.13 -26.81
C GLU A 432 -28.86 -41.34 -26.66
N LYS A 433 -28.83 -42.25 -27.65
CA LYS A 433 -29.75 -43.41 -27.73
C LYS A 433 -29.04 -44.76 -27.68
N ASP A 434 -27.71 -44.78 -27.61
CA ASP A 434 -26.94 -46.02 -27.53
C ASP A 434 -27.00 -46.63 -26.12
N GLU A 435 -26.95 -47.96 -26.07
CA GLU A 435 -27.12 -48.74 -24.83
C GLU A 435 -26.01 -48.44 -23.79
N ALA A 436 -24.82 -48.06 -24.25
CA ALA A 436 -23.70 -47.70 -23.37
C ALA A 436 -23.91 -46.32 -22.72
N ALA A 437 -24.41 -45.33 -23.46
CA ALA A 437 -24.75 -44.02 -22.93
C ALA A 437 -25.89 -44.07 -21.92
N ILE A 438 -26.91 -44.91 -22.14
CA ILE A 438 -28.03 -45.10 -21.21
C ILE A 438 -27.53 -45.67 -19.86
N LYS A 439 -26.72 -46.74 -19.89
CA LYS A 439 -26.12 -47.31 -18.66
C LYS A 439 -25.20 -46.33 -17.92
N ARG A 440 -24.47 -45.48 -18.66
CA ARG A 440 -23.59 -44.47 -18.06
C ARG A 440 -24.40 -43.34 -17.44
N LEU A 441 -25.49 -42.93 -18.08
CA LEU A 441 -26.43 -41.93 -17.56
C LEU A 441 -27.07 -42.39 -16.23
N GLU A 442 -27.48 -43.65 -16.13
CA GLU A 442 -28.05 -44.22 -14.89
C GLU A 442 -27.04 -44.14 -13.73
N LYS A 443 -25.79 -44.56 -13.93
CA LYS A 443 -24.74 -44.46 -12.90
C LYS A 443 -24.45 -43.02 -12.49
N LEU A 444 -24.40 -42.09 -13.44
CA LEU A 444 -24.18 -40.68 -13.15
C LEU A 444 -25.34 -40.08 -12.34
N GLN A 445 -26.59 -40.47 -12.66
CA GLN A 445 -27.75 -40.03 -11.90
C GLN A 445 -27.78 -40.60 -10.47
N GLU A 446 -27.41 -41.87 -10.29
CA GLU A 446 -27.25 -42.46 -8.96
C GLU A 446 -26.19 -41.72 -8.12
N GLU A 447 -25.07 -41.35 -8.74
CA GLU A 447 -23.99 -40.62 -8.08
C GLU A 447 -24.38 -39.16 -7.74
N VAL A 448 -25.12 -38.48 -8.61
CA VAL A 448 -25.72 -37.17 -8.33
C VAL A 448 -26.68 -37.26 -7.14
N VAL A 449 -27.59 -38.24 -7.14
CA VAL A 449 -28.56 -38.43 -6.05
C VAL A 449 -27.85 -38.77 -4.74
N ARG A 450 -26.75 -39.53 -4.77
CA ARG A 450 -25.93 -39.82 -3.58
C ARG A 450 -25.33 -38.54 -2.99
N LEU A 451 -24.72 -37.70 -3.83
CA LEU A 451 -24.10 -36.43 -3.39
C LEU A 451 -25.13 -35.39 -2.94
N GLU A 452 -26.31 -35.33 -3.57
CA GLU A 452 -27.44 -34.50 -3.11
C GLU A 452 -28.00 -35.01 -1.77
N LYS A 453 -28.05 -36.33 -1.55
CA LYS A 453 -28.44 -36.91 -0.27
C LYS A 453 -27.46 -36.56 0.85
N GLU A 454 -26.14 -36.61 0.61
CA GLU A 454 -25.15 -36.22 1.62
C GLU A 454 -25.33 -34.75 2.08
N TYR A 455 -25.69 -33.85 1.17
CA TYR A 455 -26.02 -32.46 1.49
C TYR A 455 -27.36 -32.33 2.26
N ALA A 456 -28.39 -33.07 1.82
CA ALA A 456 -29.71 -33.07 2.46
C ALA A 456 -29.73 -33.76 3.83
N ASP A 457 -28.89 -34.78 4.05
CA ASP A 457 -28.85 -35.56 5.29
C ASP A 457 -28.30 -34.75 6.47
N LEU A 458 -27.47 -33.73 6.23
CA LEU A 458 -27.06 -32.80 7.29
C LEU A 458 -28.23 -31.96 7.79
N LEU A 459 -29.06 -31.45 6.86
CA LEU A 459 -30.24 -30.65 7.20
C LEU A 459 -31.33 -31.50 7.84
N ARG A 460 -31.59 -32.71 7.31
CA ARG A 460 -32.57 -33.65 7.87
C ARG A 460 -32.25 -34.05 9.30
N ARG A 461 -30.97 -34.23 9.65
CA ARG A 461 -30.57 -34.52 11.03
C ARG A 461 -30.85 -33.34 11.95
N ALA A 462 -30.56 -32.12 11.50
CA ALA A 462 -30.83 -30.91 12.28
C ALA A 462 -32.34 -30.70 12.48
N ASP A 463 -33.11 -30.92 11.42
CA ASP A 463 -34.57 -30.89 11.42
C ASP A 463 -35.14 -31.95 12.37
N HIS A 464 -34.61 -33.18 12.31
CA HIS A 464 -35.02 -34.26 13.21
C HIS A 464 -34.84 -33.90 14.68
N ILE A 465 -33.67 -33.37 15.06
CA ILE A 465 -33.40 -32.94 16.44
C ILE A 465 -34.40 -31.84 16.86
N PHE A 466 -34.64 -30.85 15.99
CA PHE A 466 -35.56 -29.76 16.32
C PHE A 466 -37.00 -30.26 16.53
N ILE A 467 -37.50 -31.11 15.64
CA ILE A 467 -38.84 -31.70 15.75
C ILE A 467 -38.97 -32.65 16.96
N GLU A 468 -37.94 -33.44 17.23
CA GLU A 468 -37.91 -34.37 18.38
C GLU A 468 -38.04 -33.60 19.71
N GLU A 469 -37.26 -32.54 19.89
CA GLU A 469 -37.29 -31.73 21.10
C GLU A 469 -38.59 -30.93 21.23
N LEU A 470 -39.16 -30.43 20.12
CA LEU A 470 -40.50 -29.83 20.11
C LEU A 470 -41.57 -30.82 20.59
N ARG A 471 -41.47 -32.11 20.25
CA ARG A 471 -42.42 -33.13 20.73
C ARG A 471 -42.23 -33.45 22.20
N LYS A 472 -40.98 -33.62 22.66
CA LYS A 472 -40.67 -33.87 24.07
C LYS A 472 -41.17 -32.75 24.99
N ALA A 473 -41.10 -31.51 24.51
CA ALA A 473 -41.56 -30.34 25.24
C ALA A 473 -43.06 -30.03 25.08
N ASP A 474 -43.84 -30.90 24.40
CA ASP A 474 -45.27 -30.68 24.11
C ASP A 474 -45.55 -29.36 23.35
N TRP A 475 -44.60 -28.94 22.49
CA TRP A 475 -44.71 -27.74 21.66
C TRP A 475 -45.03 -28.04 20.20
N TYR A 476 -44.77 -29.27 19.74
CA TYR A 476 -45.00 -29.66 18.34
C TYR A 476 -46.46 -29.45 17.88
N HIS A 477 -47.43 -29.66 18.77
CA HIS A 477 -48.85 -29.46 18.45
C HIS A 477 -49.33 -28.00 18.60
N LYS A 478 -48.49 -27.14 19.17
CA LYS A 478 -48.78 -25.71 19.39
C LYS A 478 -48.26 -24.83 18.25
N VAL A 479 -47.30 -25.34 17.48
CA VAL A 479 -46.79 -24.70 16.27
C VAL A 479 -47.51 -25.25 15.04
N SER A 480 -47.73 -24.37 14.06
CA SER A 480 -48.37 -24.75 12.79
C SER A 480 -47.36 -25.32 11.79
N GLN A 481 -46.10 -24.86 11.83
CA GLN A 481 -45.00 -25.37 11.03
C GLN A 481 -43.69 -25.15 11.78
N ALA A 482 -42.77 -26.12 11.71
CA ALA A 482 -41.41 -25.99 12.23
C ALA A 482 -40.43 -26.72 11.30
N PHE A 483 -39.29 -26.09 11.00
CA PHE A 483 -38.24 -26.67 10.16
C PHE A 483 -36.88 -25.97 10.40
N VAL A 484 -35.82 -26.58 9.86
CA VAL A 484 -34.46 -26.02 9.89
C VAL A 484 -33.99 -25.69 8.48
N VAL A 485 -33.35 -24.53 8.31
CA VAL A 485 -32.74 -24.09 7.04
C VAL A 485 -31.27 -23.78 7.21
N PHE A 486 -30.50 -23.96 6.13
CA PHE A 486 -29.14 -23.44 6.08
C PHE A 486 -29.15 -21.95 5.85
N GLN A 487 -28.34 -21.25 6.62
CA GLN A 487 -27.97 -19.89 6.28
C GLN A 487 -26.76 -19.92 5.34
N PRO A 488 -26.65 -19.00 4.37
CA PRO A 488 -25.48 -18.88 3.49
C PRO A 488 -24.27 -18.26 4.22
N VAL A 489 -24.14 -18.49 5.53
CA VAL A 489 -23.07 -17.96 6.37
C VAL A 489 -22.52 -19.06 7.27
N LYS A 490 -21.26 -18.88 7.67
CA LYS A 490 -20.55 -19.74 8.61
C LYS A 490 -20.09 -18.94 9.80
N SER A 491 -19.80 -19.63 10.90
CA SER A 491 -19.28 -18.99 12.09
C SER A 491 -18.33 -19.91 12.84
N VAL A 492 -17.47 -19.33 13.67
CA VAL A 492 -16.76 -20.11 14.69
C VAL A 492 -17.74 -20.38 15.82
N GLY A 493 -17.97 -21.66 16.08
CA GLY A 493 -18.75 -22.18 17.20
C GLY A 493 -17.86 -22.90 18.22
N VAL A 494 -18.30 -22.93 19.47
CA VAL A 494 -17.68 -23.73 20.52
C VAL A 494 -18.37 -25.10 20.53
N VAL A 495 -17.60 -26.17 20.36
CA VAL A 495 -18.09 -27.55 20.37
C VAL A 495 -17.24 -28.31 21.40
N GLY A 496 -17.80 -28.60 22.57
CA GLY A 496 -17.01 -29.05 23.73
C GLY A 496 -15.90 -28.04 24.08
N ASP A 497 -14.66 -28.51 24.20
CA ASP A 497 -13.48 -27.67 24.48
C ASP A 497 -12.81 -27.10 23.22
N GLY A 498 -13.33 -27.43 22.03
CA GLY A 498 -12.77 -27.02 20.75
C GLY A 498 -13.53 -25.87 20.08
N ARG A 499 -12.87 -25.20 19.14
CA ARG A 499 -13.50 -24.21 18.23
C ARG A 499 -13.60 -24.81 16.83
N ARG A 500 -14.79 -24.74 16.23
CA ARG A 500 -15.07 -25.29 14.89
C ARG A 500 -15.68 -24.22 13.99
N TYR A 501 -15.13 -24.04 12.80
CA TYR A 501 -15.72 -23.20 11.75
C TYR A 501 -16.66 -24.03 10.87
N ALA A 502 -17.96 -23.85 11.02
CA ALA A 502 -18.95 -24.67 10.29
C ALA A 502 -20.23 -23.89 9.96
N TRP A 503 -21.25 -24.55 9.44
CA TRP A 503 -22.48 -23.89 9.01
C TRP A 503 -23.27 -23.28 10.15
N VAL A 504 -23.95 -22.18 9.84
CA VAL A 504 -25.03 -21.65 10.66
C VAL A 504 -26.34 -22.19 10.11
N VAL A 505 -27.18 -22.74 10.99
CA VAL A 505 -28.56 -23.09 10.65
C VAL A 505 -29.53 -22.16 11.35
N ALA A 506 -30.67 -21.92 10.74
CA ALA A 506 -31.78 -21.20 11.36
C ALA A 506 -32.92 -22.17 11.62
N LEU A 507 -33.38 -22.18 12.87
CA LEU A 507 -34.61 -22.80 13.30
C LEU A 507 -35.75 -21.84 12.98
N ARG A 508 -36.78 -22.34 12.30
CA ARG A 508 -38.01 -21.59 12.04
C ARG A 508 -39.18 -22.36 12.58
N ALA A 509 -39.95 -21.73 13.46
CA ALA A 509 -41.23 -22.26 13.94
C ALA A 509 -42.27 -21.13 13.92
N VAL A 510 -43.46 -21.41 13.42
CA VAL A 510 -44.52 -20.42 13.24
C VAL A 510 -45.85 -20.89 13.79
N GLU A 511 -46.66 -19.93 14.22
CA GLU A 511 -48.04 -20.09 14.64
C GLU A 511 -48.94 -19.31 13.67
N THR A 512 -50.04 -19.93 13.25
CA THR A 512 -51.07 -19.27 12.45
C THR A 512 -52.45 -19.71 12.90
N ILE A 513 -53.39 -18.76 12.91
CA ILE A 513 -54.80 -18.99 13.27
C ILE A 513 -55.63 -19.20 12.00
N ASP A 514 -55.23 -18.56 10.90
CA ASP A 514 -56.01 -18.47 9.65
C ASP A 514 -55.27 -19.03 8.42
N PHE A 515 -54.03 -19.49 8.58
CA PHE A 515 -53.13 -19.91 7.50
C PHE A 515 -52.90 -18.84 6.40
N MET A 516 -53.24 -17.58 6.69
CA MET A 516 -53.03 -16.41 5.83
C MET A 516 -51.97 -15.47 6.43
N THR A 517 -51.86 -15.44 7.76
CA THR A 517 -50.82 -14.70 8.50
C THR A 517 -50.13 -15.62 9.50
N ALA A 518 -48.79 -15.68 9.45
CA ALA A 518 -47.98 -16.44 10.40
C ALA A 518 -47.09 -15.51 11.23
N ARG A 519 -47.08 -15.75 12.54
CA ARG A 519 -46.13 -15.17 13.48
C ARG A 519 -45.12 -16.24 13.87
N TRP A 520 -43.93 -15.82 14.25
CA TRP A 520 -42.96 -16.73 14.84
C TRP A 520 -43.48 -17.28 16.18
N ALA A 521 -43.17 -18.53 16.49
CA ALA A 521 -43.63 -19.21 17.70
C ALA A 521 -42.80 -18.80 18.92
N HIS A 522 -43.42 -18.43 20.03
CA HIS A 522 -42.69 -18.04 21.24
C HIS A 522 -42.15 -19.25 22.01
N LEU A 523 -41.16 -19.93 21.44
CA LEU A 523 -40.55 -21.13 22.04
C LEU A 523 -39.78 -20.78 23.33
N PRO A 524 -39.86 -21.61 24.38
CA PRO A 524 -39.12 -21.39 25.62
C PRO A 524 -37.61 -21.36 25.38
N TYR A 525 -36.89 -20.48 26.08
CA TYR A 525 -35.43 -20.40 25.97
C TYR A 525 -34.72 -21.71 26.32
N GLU A 526 -35.19 -22.44 27.34
CA GLU A 526 -34.65 -23.75 27.73
C GLU A 526 -34.75 -24.80 26.60
N LEU A 527 -35.84 -24.75 25.83
CA LEU A 527 -36.03 -25.61 24.66
C LEU A 527 -35.07 -25.22 23.54
N LEU A 528 -34.94 -23.92 23.24
CA LEU A 528 -34.01 -23.43 22.22
C LEU A 528 -32.55 -23.73 22.59
N GLU A 529 -32.19 -23.62 23.87
CA GLU A 529 -30.86 -23.96 24.39
C GLU A 529 -30.57 -25.46 24.19
N THR A 530 -31.53 -26.32 24.54
CA THR A 530 -31.42 -27.78 24.37
C THR A 530 -31.26 -28.15 22.89
N VAL A 531 -32.11 -27.60 22.01
CA VAL A 531 -32.03 -27.84 20.55
C VAL A 531 -30.69 -27.37 19.99
N SER A 532 -30.26 -26.15 20.34
CA SER A 532 -29.00 -25.58 19.91
C SER A 532 -27.81 -26.45 20.32
N GLY A 533 -27.76 -26.85 21.60
CA GLY A 533 -26.72 -27.71 22.14
C GLY A 533 -26.66 -29.07 21.46
N ARG A 534 -27.82 -29.72 21.25
CA ARG A 534 -27.89 -31.02 20.56
C ARG A 534 -27.43 -30.91 19.10
N ILE A 535 -27.94 -29.94 18.34
CA ILE A 535 -27.54 -29.77 16.93
C ILE A 535 -26.04 -29.51 16.79
N ILE A 536 -25.46 -28.65 17.63
CA ILE A 536 -24.04 -28.29 17.56
C ILE A 536 -23.13 -29.48 17.94
N ASN A 537 -23.54 -30.29 18.93
CA ASN A 537 -22.72 -31.40 19.43
C ASN A 537 -22.90 -32.70 18.64
N GLU A 538 -24.11 -32.99 18.16
CA GLU A 538 -24.44 -34.27 17.50
C GLU A 538 -24.23 -34.21 15.97
N ILE A 539 -24.28 -33.02 15.37
CA ILE A 539 -24.17 -32.88 13.91
C ILE A 539 -22.84 -32.24 13.53
N GLU A 540 -21.92 -33.12 13.14
CA GLU A 540 -20.65 -32.70 12.56
C GLU A 540 -20.91 -31.94 11.25
N GLY A 541 -20.68 -30.62 11.27
CA GLY A 541 -20.91 -29.72 10.14
C GLY A 541 -21.71 -28.46 10.47
N ILE A 542 -22.31 -28.39 11.67
CA ILE A 542 -23.00 -27.19 12.18
C ILE A 542 -22.20 -26.63 13.37
N SER A 543 -22.08 -25.30 13.42
CA SER A 543 -21.31 -24.60 14.47
C SER A 543 -22.16 -23.60 15.26
N ARG A 544 -23.31 -23.21 14.71
CA ARG A 544 -24.18 -22.22 15.31
C ARG A 544 -25.60 -22.43 14.86
N VAL A 545 -26.52 -22.22 15.78
CA VAL A 545 -27.95 -22.30 15.57
C VAL A 545 -28.53 -20.93 15.87
N THR A 546 -29.41 -20.45 15.02
CA THR A 546 -30.13 -19.18 15.16
C THR A 546 -31.64 -19.44 15.15
N TYR A 547 -32.43 -18.56 15.75
CA TYR A 547 -33.88 -18.68 15.72
C TYR A 547 -34.46 -17.48 14.96
N ASP A 548 -35.28 -17.77 13.94
CA ASP A 548 -35.88 -16.74 13.09
C ASP A 548 -37.18 -16.21 13.71
N VAL A 549 -37.15 -14.94 14.12
CA VAL A 549 -38.27 -14.23 14.77
C VAL A 549 -39.03 -13.30 13.81
N SER A 550 -38.85 -13.45 12.50
CA SER A 550 -39.58 -12.64 11.51
C SER A 550 -40.99 -13.17 11.24
N SER A 551 -41.98 -12.28 11.15
CA SER A 551 -43.36 -12.64 10.75
C SER A 551 -43.52 -12.52 9.23
N LYS A 552 -44.08 -13.53 8.56
CA LYS A 552 -44.34 -13.56 7.10
C LYS A 552 -45.65 -14.31 6.78
N PRO A 553 -46.32 -14.04 5.64
CA PRO A 553 -47.47 -14.84 5.19
C PRO A 553 -47.05 -16.31 4.94
N PRO A 554 -47.86 -17.32 5.30
CA PRO A 554 -47.50 -18.74 5.14
C PRO A 554 -47.16 -19.13 3.69
N ALA A 555 -47.83 -18.52 2.70
CA ALA A 555 -47.65 -18.80 1.28
C ALA A 555 -46.28 -18.38 0.69
N THR A 556 -45.46 -17.61 1.42
CA THR A 556 -44.11 -17.22 0.97
C THR A 556 -42.99 -17.95 1.71
N ILE A 557 -43.33 -18.92 2.57
CA ILE A 557 -42.37 -19.70 3.37
C ILE A 557 -41.78 -20.88 2.56
N GLU A 558 -42.43 -21.30 1.47
CA GLU A 558 -42.00 -22.44 0.62
C GLU A 558 -40.75 -22.16 -0.25
N TRP A 559 -40.13 -20.98 -0.13
CA TRP A 559 -38.98 -20.54 -0.94
C TRP A 559 -37.66 -20.39 -0.15
N GLU A 560 -37.61 -20.87 1.10
CA GLU A 560 -36.41 -20.98 1.96
C GLU A 560 -36.04 -22.46 2.14
#